data_AF-A0A964U0L3-F1
#
_entry.id   AF-A0A964U0L3-F1
#
_cell.length_a   1.000
_cell.length_b   1.000
_cell.length_c   1.000
_cell.angle_alpha   90.00
_cell.angle_beta   90.00
_cell.angle_gamma   90.00
#
_symmetry.space_group_name_H-M   'P 1'
#
loop_
_entity.id
_entity.type
_entity.pdbx_description
1 polymer ?
#
loop_
_entity_poly.entity_id
_entity_poly.type
_entity_poly.pdbx_seq_one_letter_code
_entity_poly.pdbx_strand_id
1 'polypeptide(L)'
;SEQLARIIDPAALEVSVRVSTAQYLRLIDEDGRLRDARAQVALEVAGFEISSPGRLVRASATVATGQSGREVFVELANPRGFRPGDFVTVRLSEPALEDVALLPASAITVGGEVLVIGDDNRLGARPATVLRRQGDNVIVEASALAGLEIVREVGPMLGAGILVRPLRETADGQVQADEPEMVTLDPERRARLIAQVEGNTRMPEQVRTRLITQLSQDSVPAQTLERLESGAGRRGG
;
A
#
# COMPACT_ATOMS: atom_id res chain seq x y z
N SER A 1 21.98 52.24 9.81
CA SER A 1 21.71 52.10 8.38
C SER A 1 20.24 52.35 8.17
N GLU A 2 19.88 53.52 7.65
CA GLU A 2 18.48 53.89 7.41
C GLU A 2 18.12 53.55 5.96
N GLN A 3 17.10 52.73 5.76
CA GLN A 3 16.65 52.32 4.42
C GLN A 3 15.64 53.35 3.88
N LEU A 4 16.02 54.11 2.86
CA LEU A 4 15.22 55.21 2.31
C LEU A 4 14.06 54.75 1.40
N ALA A 5 14.23 53.66 0.64
CA ALA A 5 13.20 53.10 -0.23
C ALA A 5 13.51 51.63 -0.61
N ARG A 6 12.51 50.91 -1.14
CA ARG A 6 12.65 49.57 -1.73
C ARG A 6 11.92 49.55 -3.08
N ILE A 7 12.65 49.22 -4.14
CA ILE A 7 12.09 49.01 -5.49
C ILE A 7 11.82 47.53 -5.66
N ILE A 8 10.64 47.18 -6.17
CA ILE A 8 10.18 45.80 -6.36
C ILE A 8 9.63 45.69 -7.77
N ASP A 9 10.08 44.68 -8.52
CA ASP A 9 9.45 44.29 -9.77
C ASP A 9 8.28 43.32 -9.45
N PRO A 10 7.02 43.69 -9.68
CA PRO A 10 5.88 42.84 -9.39
C PRO A 10 5.76 41.63 -10.33
N ALA A 11 6.49 41.59 -11.45
CA ALA A 11 6.50 40.47 -12.38
C ALA A 11 7.56 39.42 -12.03
N ALA A 12 8.61 39.79 -11.28
CA ALA A 12 9.72 38.94 -10.89
C ALA A 12 9.66 38.62 -9.40
N LEU A 13 8.74 37.73 -9.02
CA LEU A 13 8.58 37.29 -7.63
C LEU A 13 9.19 35.92 -7.40
N GLU A 14 9.92 35.78 -6.30
CA GLU A 14 10.43 34.51 -5.78
C GLU A 14 9.80 34.21 -4.42
N VAL A 15 9.62 32.92 -4.13
CA VAL A 15 9.24 32.42 -2.82
C VAL A 15 10.42 31.66 -2.23
N SER A 16 10.85 32.07 -1.04
CA SER A 16 11.77 31.31 -0.21
C SER A 16 10.99 30.30 0.62
N VAL A 17 11.33 29.02 0.50
CA VAL A 17 10.75 27.95 1.31
C VAL A 17 11.86 27.13 1.95
N ARG A 18 11.62 26.71 3.20
CA ARG A 18 12.55 25.82 3.89
C ARG A 18 12.07 24.38 3.80
N VAL A 19 12.99 23.50 3.42
CA VAL A 19 12.77 22.06 3.32
C VAL A 19 13.69 21.32 4.30
N SER A 20 13.29 20.14 4.76
CA SER A 20 14.15 19.29 5.57
C SER A 20 15.36 18.78 4.77
N THR A 21 16.42 18.33 5.44
CA THR A 21 17.58 17.74 4.78
C THR A 21 17.18 16.56 3.89
N ALA A 22 16.28 15.69 4.37
CA ALA A 22 15.79 14.54 3.61
C ALA A 22 15.02 14.97 2.35
N GLN A 23 14.20 16.01 2.42
CA GLN A 23 13.52 16.56 1.24
C GLN A 23 14.50 17.19 0.26
N TYR A 24 15.48 17.94 0.77
CA TYR A 24 16.47 18.58 -0.08
C TYR A 24 17.31 17.59 -0.89
N LEU A 25 17.70 16.45 -0.30
CA LEU A 25 18.41 15.39 -1.01
C LEU A 25 17.62 14.85 -2.22
N ARG A 26 16.30 15.03 -2.24
CA ARG A 26 15.42 14.64 -3.36
C ARG A 26 15.31 15.72 -4.45
N LEU A 27 15.70 16.95 -4.13
CA LEU A 27 15.73 18.07 -5.06
C LEU A 27 17.08 18.21 -5.75
N ILE A 28 18.10 17.42 -5.38
CA ILE A 28 19.42 17.42 -6.02
C ILE A 28 19.68 16.14 -6.78
N ASP A 29 20.47 16.20 -7.85
CA ASP A 29 20.96 15.04 -8.58
C ASP A 29 22.15 14.37 -7.89
N GLU A 30 22.71 13.33 -8.52
CA GLU A 30 23.83 12.54 -8.01
C GLU A 30 25.12 13.35 -7.86
N ASP A 31 25.29 14.40 -8.68
CA ASP A 31 26.39 15.36 -8.58
C ASP A 31 26.16 16.44 -7.51
N GLY A 32 25.01 16.40 -6.85
CA GLY A 32 24.59 17.38 -5.85
C GLY A 32 24.10 18.71 -6.43
N ARG A 33 23.84 18.79 -7.73
CA ARG A 33 23.26 19.97 -8.37
C ARG A 33 21.75 19.98 -8.20
N LEU A 34 21.17 21.16 -8.09
CA LEU A 34 19.73 21.32 -7.97
C LEU A 34 19.04 20.84 -9.25
N ARG A 35 18.10 19.91 -9.11
CA ARG A 35 17.26 19.44 -10.20
C ARG A 35 16.34 20.55 -10.67
N ASP A 36 15.99 20.50 -11.95
CA ASP A 36 14.92 21.31 -12.51
C ASP A 36 13.55 20.80 -12.04
N ALA A 37 13.11 21.29 -10.89
CA ALA A 37 11.83 20.93 -10.30
C ALA A 37 10.76 21.98 -10.60
N ARG A 38 9.62 21.53 -11.13
CA ARG A 38 8.42 22.36 -11.24
C ARG A 38 7.81 22.56 -9.86
N ALA A 39 7.14 23.68 -9.67
CA ALA A 39 6.42 23.99 -8.46
C ALA A 39 5.01 24.50 -8.78
N GLN A 40 4.11 24.33 -7.83
CA GLN A 40 2.85 25.06 -7.76
C GLN A 40 2.86 25.89 -6.48
N VAL A 41 2.72 27.21 -6.61
CA VAL A 41 2.61 28.12 -5.49
C VAL A 41 1.13 28.48 -5.32
N ALA A 42 0.63 28.37 -4.10
CA ALA A 42 -0.76 28.64 -3.75
C ALA A 42 -0.86 29.61 -2.58
N LEU A 43 -1.77 30.57 -2.70
CA LEU A 43 -2.07 31.58 -1.69
C LEU A 43 -3.57 31.48 -1.37
N GLU A 44 -3.90 31.26 -0.10
CA GLU A 44 -5.29 31.30 0.36
C GLU A 44 -5.61 32.68 0.94
N VAL A 45 -6.54 33.41 0.31
CA VAL A 45 -6.97 34.74 0.75
C VAL A 45 -8.48 34.85 0.64
N ALA A 46 -9.13 35.22 1.74
CA ALA A 46 -10.57 35.49 1.82
C ALA A 46 -11.47 34.36 1.27
N GLY A 47 -11.06 33.10 1.44
CA GLY A 47 -11.82 31.92 0.99
C GLY A 47 -11.59 31.53 -0.47
N PHE A 48 -10.65 32.18 -1.17
CA PHE A 48 -10.23 31.83 -2.53
C PHE A 48 -8.77 31.34 -2.53
N GLU A 49 -8.46 30.34 -3.37
CA GLU A 49 -7.08 29.93 -3.64
C GLU A 49 -6.61 30.62 -4.94
N ILE A 50 -5.56 31.43 -4.84
CA ILE A 50 -4.82 31.95 -5.99
C ILE A 50 -3.63 31.03 -6.21
N SER A 51 -3.43 30.57 -7.44
CA SER A 51 -2.35 29.65 -7.75
C SER A 51 -1.52 30.13 -8.95
N SER A 52 -0.20 29.97 -8.85
CA SER A 52 0.76 30.31 -9.90
C SER A 52 1.78 29.17 -10.06
N PRO A 53 2.04 28.72 -11.30
CA PRO A 53 3.13 27.80 -11.56
C PRO A 53 4.46 28.45 -11.15
N GLY A 54 5.43 27.64 -10.75
CA GLY A 54 6.77 28.11 -10.44
C GLY A 54 7.84 27.10 -10.82
N ARG A 55 9.09 27.52 -10.65
CA ARG A 55 10.26 26.69 -10.91
C ARG A 55 11.27 26.85 -9.79
N LEU A 56 11.81 25.73 -9.32
CA LEU A 56 12.93 25.72 -8.39
C LEU A 56 14.17 26.24 -9.10
N VAL A 57 14.71 27.38 -8.65
CA VAL A 57 15.81 28.07 -9.35
C VAL A 57 17.12 28.06 -8.60
N ARG A 58 17.09 28.00 -7.26
CA ARG A 58 18.32 27.95 -6.45
C ARG A 58 18.08 27.42 -5.04
N ALA A 59 19.16 26.97 -4.43
CA ALA A 59 19.26 26.67 -3.02
C ALA A 59 20.17 27.69 -2.34
N SER A 60 19.89 28.02 -1.07
CA SER A 60 20.78 28.86 -0.27
C SER A 60 22.12 28.15 -0.06
N ALA A 61 23.22 28.87 -0.23
CA ALA A 61 24.58 28.37 -0.02
C ALA A 61 24.95 28.26 1.46
N THR A 62 24.14 28.84 2.36
CA THR A 62 24.40 28.89 3.80
C THR A 62 23.31 28.18 4.57
N VAL A 63 23.70 27.37 5.55
CA VAL A 63 22.79 26.93 6.61
C VAL A 63 22.87 27.97 7.72
N ALA A 64 21.79 28.71 7.96
CA ALA A 64 21.77 29.69 9.04
C ALA A 64 21.98 28.97 10.40
N THR A 65 22.88 29.49 11.22
CA THR A 65 23.22 28.92 12.53
C THR A 65 21.96 28.73 13.38
N GLY A 66 21.74 27.52 13.91
CA GLY A 66 20.57 27.22 14.74
C GLY A 66 19.27 26.97 13.96
N GLN A 67 19.33 26.79 12.65
CA GLN A 67 18.18 26.44 11.82
C GLN A 67 18.37 25.04 11.23
N SER A 68 17.35 24.18 11.32
CA SER A 68 17.35 22.85 10.69
C SER A 68 16.77 22.92 9.28
N GLY A 69 17.36 22.18 8.34
CA GLY A 69 16.92 22.13 6.93
C GLY A 69 17.71 23.05 6.00
N ARG A 70 17.21 23.19 4.76
CA ARG A 70 17.81 24.02 3.70
C ARG A 70 16.76 24.94 3.10
N GLU A 71 17.16 26.18 2.83
CA GLU A 71 16.32 27.16 2.16
C GLU A 71 16.48 27.01 0.64
N VAL A 72 15.37 26.99 -0.06
CA VAL A 72 15.30 26.95 -1.52
C VAL A 72 14.37 28.03 -2.04
N PHE A 73 14.59 28.43 -3.29
CA PHE A 73 13.88 29.54 -3.91
C PHE A 73 13.16 29.07 -5.16
N VAL A 74 11.87 29.39 -5.22
CA VAL A 74 11.00 29.10 -6.34
C VAL A 74 10.63 30.41 -7.02
N GLU A 75 10.99 30.55 -8.28
CA GLU A 75 10.55 31.66 -9.12
C GLU A 75 9.11 31.42 -9.58
N LEU A 76 8.25 32.43 -9.48
CA LEU A 76 6.86 32.33 -9.90
C LEU A 76 6.71 32.72 -11.37
N ALA A 77 6.03 31.89 -12.14
CA ALA A 77 5.62 32.22 -13.49
C ALA A 77 4.26 32.93 -13.47
N ASN A 78 4.23 34.16 -13.97
CA ASN A 78 3.01 35.00 -14.00
C ASN A 78 2.37 35.17 -12.61
N PRO A 79 3.02 35.84 -11.64
CA PRO A 79 2.59 35.91 -10.25
C PRO A 79 1.37 36.84 -10.01
N ARG A 80 0.27 36.59 -10.71
CA ARG A 80 -0.95 37.40 -10.60
C ARG A 80 -1.58 37.25 -9.23
N GLY A 81 -1.73 38.37 -8.51
CA GLY A 81 -2.37 38.41 -7.19
C GLY A 81 -1.43 38.14 -6.02
N PHE A 82 -0.16 37.78 -6.28
CA PHE A 82 0.86 37.62 -5.25
C PHE A 82 1.55 38.96 -4.94
N ARG A 83 1.97 39.12 -3.69
CA ARG A 83 2.73 40.26 -3.19
C ARG A 83 3.87 39.80 -2.27
N PRO A 84 4.97 40.56 -2.21
CA PRO A 84 6.00 40.30 -1.20
C PRO A 84 5.43 40.37 0.21
N GLY A 85 5.72 39.34 1.01
CA GLY A 85 5.18 39.20 2.37
C GLY A 85 3.98 38.26 2.47
N ASP A 86 3.40 37.82 1.35
CA ASP A 86 2.35 36.80 1.36
C ASP A 86 2.88 35.47 1.90
N PHE A 87 2.06 34.81 2.72
CA PHE A 87 2.35 33.46 3.18
C PHE A 87 1.69 32.46 2.24
N VAL A 88 2.50 31.60 1.64
CA VAL A 88 2.08 30.72 0.54
C VAL A 88 2.43 29.27 0.84
N THR A 89 1.70 28.36 0.21
CA THR A 89 2.03 26.94 0.15
C THR A 89 2.77 26.64 -1.16
N VAL A 90 3.93 26.01 -1.07
CA VAL A 90 4.71 25.57 -2.23
C VAL A 90 4.63 24.05 -2.35
N ARG A 91 4.11 23.57 -3.47
CA ARG A 91 4.07 22.14 -3.83
C ARG A 91 5.14 21.90 -4.90
N LEU A 92 6.26 21.26 -4.53
CA LEU A 92 7.35 20.94 -5.44
C LEU A 92 7.15 19.55 -6.06
N SER A 93 7.33 19.44 -7.38
CA SER A 93 7.31 18.17 -8.10
C SER A 93 8.68 17.51 -8.03
N GLU A 94 8.77 16.36 -7.38
CA GLU A 94 9.94 15.48 -7.43
C GLU A 94 9.92 14.64 -8.72
N PRO A 95 11.07 14.12 -9.18
CA PRO A 95 11.11 13.12 -10.25
C PRO A 95 10.21 11.92 -9.92
N ALA A 96 9.60 11.34 -10.95
CA ALA A 96 8.85 10.10 -10.80
C ALA A 96 9.77 8.99 -10.28
N LEU A 97 9.24 8.15 -9.39
CA LEU A 97 9.92 6.94 -8.97
C LEU A 97 9.53 5.82 -9.95
N GLU A 98 10.53 5.12 -10.46
CA GLU A 98 10.38 3.99 -11.37
C GLU A 98 10.61 2.68 -10.62
N ASP A 99 10.04 1.58 -11.12
CA ASP A 99 10.17 0.23 -10.53
C ASP A 99 9.78 0.18 -9.04
N VAL A 100 8.65 0.80 -8.71
CA VAL A 100 8.13 0.86 -7.34
C VAL A 100 6.77 0.20 -7.18
N ALA A 101 6.49 -0.24 -5.95
CA ALA A 101 5.18 -0.69 -5.52
C ALA A 101 4.66 0.23 -4.41
N LEU A 102 3.36 0.54 -4.47
CA LEU A 102 2.66 1.23 -3.39
C LEU A 102 2.01 0.20 -2.49
N LEU A 103 2.43 0.15 -1.23
CA LEU A 103 1.87 -0.74 -0.22
C LEU A 103 1.25 0.08 0.91
N PRO A 104 0.22 -0.43 1.60
CA PRO A 104 -0.19 0.12 2.88
C PRO A 104 0.98 0.07 3.87
N ALA A 105 1.09 1.08 4.74
CA ALA A 105 2.13 1.10 5.77
C ALA A 105 2.03 -0.10 6.72
N SER A 106 0.84 -0.67 6.89
CA SER A 106 0.56 -1.88 7.67
C SER A 106 1.16 -3.17 7.10
N ALA A 107 1.61 -3.16 5.83
CA ALA A 107 2.26 -4.32 5.20
C ALA A 107 3.74 -4.46 5.61
N ILE A 108 4.33 -3.39 6.18
CA ILE A 108 5.74 -3.38 6.60
C ILE A 108 5.85 -3.79 8.07
N THR A 109 6.64 -4.81 8.35
CA THR A 109 6.94 -5.24 9.73
C THR A 109 7.80 -4.20 10.44
N VAL A 110 7.90 -4.31 11.78
CA VAL A 110 8.82 -3.47 12.59
C VAL A 110 10.28 -3.64 12.14
N GLY A 111 10.64 -4.81 11.60
CA GLY A 111 11.98 -5.10 11.05
C GLY A 111 12.25 -4.51 9.66
N GLY A 112 11.28 -3.86 9.02
CA GLY A 112 11.43 -3.33 7.66
C GLY A 112 11.26 -4.39 6.56
N GLU A 113 10.53 -5.46 6.86
CA GLU A 113 10.25 -6.55 5.93
C GLU A 113 8.79 -6.53 5.49
N VAL A 114 8.48 -7.26 4.43
CA VAL A 114 7.12 -7.65 4.05
C VAL A 114 6.95 -9.15 4.22
N LEU A 115 5.75 -9.58 4.56
CA LEU A 115 5.39 -11.00 4.56
C LEU A 115 4.81 -11.37 3.19
N VAL A 116 5.42 -12.34 2.54
CA VAL A 116 4.99 -12.87 1.24
C VAL A 116 4.34 -14.23 1.43
N ILE A 117 3.31 -14.54 0.64
CA ILE A 117 2.61 -15.82 0.67
C ILE A 117 3.25 -16.72 -0.39
N GLY A 118 3.80 -17.86 0.02
CA GLY A 118 4.29 -18.90 -0.89
C GLY A 118 3.18 -19.80 -1.41
N ASP A 119 3.49 -20.63 -2.41
CA ASP A 119 2.55 -21.55 -3.05
C ASP A 119 1.93 -22.57 -2.07
N ASP A 120 2.63 -22.90 -0.98
CA ASP A 120 2.16 -23.77 0.10
C ASP A 120 1.32 -23.03 1.15
N ASN A 121 0.94 -21.77 0.86
CA ASN A 121 0.33 -20.80 1.76
C ASN A 121 1.13 -20.57 3.05
N ARG A 122 2.45 -20.79 3.07
CA ARG A 122 3.29 -20.34 4.18
C ARG A 122 3.84 -18.94 3.93
N LEU A 123 3.90 -18.18 5.01
CA LEU A 123 4.49 -16.85 4.99
C LEU A 123 6.02 -16.93 4.93
N GLY A 124 6.63 -16.18 4.02
CA GLY A 124 8.05 -15.87 4.01
C GLY A 124 8.28 -14.41 4.37
N ALA A 125 9.40 -14.09 5.01
CA ALA A 125 9.82 -12.70 5.19
C ALA A 125 10.75 -12.29 4.04
N ARG A 126 10.53 -11.10 3.49
CA ARG A 126 11.41 -10.48 2.48
C ARG A 126 11.74 -9.05 2.89
N PRO A 127 13.00 -8.60 2.76
CA PRO A 127 13.34 -7.21 3.02
C PRO A 127 12.60 -6.28 2.05
N ALA A 128 12.18 -5.12 2.54
CA ALA A 128 11.51 -4.11 1.72
C ALA A 128 12.27 -2.78 1.79
N THR A 129 12.83 -2.33 0.67
CA THR A 129 13.50 -1.03 0.57
C THR A 129 12.44 0.07 0.48
N VAL A 130 12.13 0.72 1.61
CA VAL A 130 11.17 1.84 1.66
C VAL A 130 11.81 3.10 1.07
N LEU A 131 11.30 3.54 -0.07
CA LEU A 131 11.73 4.77 -0.75
C LEU A 131 11.00 6.00 -0.23
N ARG A 132 9.69 5.88 0.06
CA ARG A 132 8.86 6.98 0.58
C ARG A 132 7.81 6.48 1.57
N ARG A 133 7.41 7.37 2.46
CA ARG A 133 6.21 7.22 3.31
C ARG A 133 5.28 8.38 2.99
N GLN A 134 4.02 8.10 2.69
CA GLN A 134 3.02 9.07 2.26
C GLN A 134 1.67 8.73 2.91
N GLY A 135 1.34 9.43 3.99
CA GLY A 135 0.14 9.14 4.78
C GLY A 135 0.14 7.68 5.25
N ASP A 136 -0.90 6.95 4.87
CA ASP A 136 -1.10 5.53 5.22
C ASP A 136 -0.42 4.55 4.27
N ASN A 137 0.31 5.05 3.27
CA ASN A 137 1.00 4.22 2.28
C ASN A 137 2.52 4.41 2.34
N VAL A 138 3.22 3.41 1.84
CA VAL A 138 4.66 3.40 1.62
C VAL A 138 4.95 3.04 0.17
N ILE A 139 5.96 3.68 -0.39
CA ILE A 139 6.49 3.35 -1.71
C ILE A 139 7.76 2.54 -1.47
N VAL A 140 7.79 1.32 -2.00
CA VAL A 140 8.93 0.41 -1.89
C VAL A 140 9.49 0.11 -3.27
N GLU A 141 10.77 -0.25 -3.33
CA GLU A 141 11.37 -0.83 -4.54
C GLU A 141 10.66 -2.15 -4.89
N ALA A 142 10.22 -2.30 -6.15
CA ALA A 142 9.43 -3.45 -6.60
C ALA A 142 10.27 -4.59 -7.19
N SER A 143 11.52 -4.33 -7.58
CA SER A 143 12.39 -5.30 -8.28
C SER A 143 12.45 -6.67 -7.58
N ALA A 144 12.60 -6.68 -6.25
CA ALA A 144 12.67 -7.89 -5.44
C ALA A 144 11.31 -8.48 -5.02
N LEU A 145 10.21 -7.76 -5.29
CA LEU A 145 8.86 -8.10 -4.82
C LEU A 145 7.87 -8.36 -5.97
N ALA A 146 8.28 -8.13 -7.21
CA ALA A 146 7.43 -8.27 -8.38
C ALA A 146 6.83 -9.68 -8.50
N GLY A 147 5.51 -9.73 -8.67
CA GLY A 147 4.76 -10.98 -8.83
C GLY A 147 4.50 -11.76 -7.54
N LEU A 148 4.96 -11.27 -6.38
CA LEU A 148 4.71 -11.93 -5.10
C LEU A 148 3.38 -11.46 -4.50
N GLU A 149 2.65 -12.39 -3.87
CA GLU A 149 1.51 -12.05 -3.01
C GLU A 149 2.02 -11.53 -1.66
N ILE A 150 1.66 -10.31 -1.29
CA ILE A 150 2.10 -9.65 -0.06
C ILE A 150 0.93 -9.51 0.92
N VAL A 151 1.19 -9.79 2.19
CA VAL A 151 0.23 -9.55 3.27
C VAL A 151 0.01 -8.05 3.45
N ARG A 152 -1.24 -7.61 3.27
CA ARG A 152 -1.66 -6.20 3.36
C ARG A 152 -1.57 -5.61 4.78
N GLU A 153 -1.85 -6.43 5.80
CA GLU A 153 -1.85 -6.04 7.20
C GLU A 153 -1.14 -7.10 8.04
N VAL A 154 0.02 -6.75 8.60
CA VAL A 154 0.78 -7.64 9.46
C VAL A 154 0.26 -7.54 10.89
N GLY A 155 -0.57 -8.51 11.28
CA GLY A 155 -1.00 -8.67 12.68
C GLY A 155 0.15 -9.13 13.59
N PRO A 156 0.07 -8.93 14.92
CA PRO A 156 1.17 -9.23 15.86
C PRO A 156 1.61 -10.70 15.89
N MET A 157 0.73 -11.61 15.48
CA MET A 157 0.97 -13.06 15.46
C MET A 157 1.47 -13.58 14.11
N LEU A 158 1.52 -12.72 13.07
CA LEU A 158 1.98 -13.11 11.74
C LEU A 158 3.49 -12.96 11.63
N GLY A 159 4.14 -14.02 11.19
CA GLY A 159 5.59 -14.09 11.01
C GLY A 159 5.96 -15.18 10.02
N ALA A 160 7.23 -15.24 9.65
CA ALA A 160 7.72 -16.21 8.69
C ALA A 160 7.49 -17.66 9.18
N GLY A 161 7.22 -18.56 8.23
CA GLY A 161 6.97 -19.97 8.44
C GLY A 161 5.53 -20.32 8.83
N ILE A 162 4.66 -19.34 9.10
CA ILE A 162 3.27 -19.59 9.49
C ILE A 162 2.44 -19.98 8.27
N LEU A 163 1.69 -21.08 8.38
CA LEU A 163 0.69 -21.47 7.39
C LEU A 163 -0.55 -20.59 7.57
N VAL A 164 -0.99 -19.96 6.49
CA VAL A 164 -2.17 -19.08 6.48
C VAL A 164 -3.25 -19.59 5.54
N ARG A 165 -4.46 -19.07 5.73
CA ARG A 165 -5.55 -19.17 4.75
C ARG A 165 -5.83 -17.75 4.29
N PRO A 166 -5.18 -17.29 3.20
CA PRO A 166 -5.25 -15.90 2.80
C PRO A 166 -6.65 -15.54 2.32
N LEU A 167 -7.11 -14.35 2.69
CA LEU A 167 -8.22 -13.69 2.01
C LEU A 167 -7.59 -12.84 0.91
N ARG A 168 -7.74 -13.26 -0.34
CA ARG A 168 -7.16 -12.55 -1.47
C ARG A 168 -8.07 -11.40 -1.86
N GLU A 169 -7.48 -10.24 -2.11
CA GLU A 169 -8.15 -9.11 -2.72
C GLU A 169 -7.53 -8.87 -4.09
N THR A 170 -8.36 -8.59 -5.08
CA THR A 170 -7.88 -8.12 -6.39
C THR A 170 -7.29 -6.72 -6.27
N ALA A 171 -6.55 -6.28 -7.30
CA ALA A 171 -5.96 -4.93 -7.34
C ALA A 171 -7.01 -3.80 -7.17
N ASP A 172 -8.27 -4.07 -7.51
CA ASP A 172 -9.41 -3.14 -7.35
C ASP A 172 -10.07 -3.23 -5.96
N GLY A 173 -9.48 -3.97 -5.02
CA GLY A 173 -9.95 -4.10 -3.63
C GLY A 173 -11.17 -5.01 -3.46
N GLN A 174 -11.54 -5.79 -4.49
CA GLN A 174 -12.60 -6.79 -4.36
C GLN A 174 -12.03 -8.06 -3.73
N VAL A 175 -12.64 -8.51 -2.64
CA VAL A 175 -12.30 -9.79 -2.00
C VAL A 175 -12.62 -10.91 -2.97
N GLN A 176 -11.59 -11.60 -3.44
CA GLN A 176 -11.71 -12.82 -4.19
C GLN A 176 -11.89 -13.96 -3.19
N ALA A 177 -13.15 -14.29 -2.94
CA ALA A 177 -13.46 -15.54 -2.28
C ALA A 177 -13.06 -16.68 -3.22
N ASP A 178 -12.15 -17.55 -2.79
CA ASP A 178 -11.98 -18.85 -3.43
C ASP A 178 -13.35 -19.54 -3.36
N GLU A 179 -14.08 -19.61 -4.47
CA GLU A 179 -15.30 -20.40 -4.54
C GLU A 179 -14.93 -21.84 -4.15
N PRO A 180 -15.63 -22.45 -3.19
CA PRO A 180 -15.28 -23.80 -2.73
C PRO A 180 -15.30 -24.73 -3.94
N GLU A 181 -14.19 -25.43 -4.17
CA GLU A 181 -14.07 -26.38 -5.27
C GLU A 181 -15.23 -27.39 -5.18
N MET A 182 -16.18 -27.24 -6.10
CA MET A 182 -17.38 -28.05 -6.17
C MET A 182 -17.05 -29.32 -6.91
N VAL A 183 -17.11 -30.46 -6.21
CA VAL A 183 -16.85 -31.77 -6.82
C VAL A 183 -18.19 -32.38 -7.22
N THR A 184 -18.35 -32.71 -8.50
CA THR A 184 -19.51 -33.48 -8.98
C THR A 184 -19.42 -34.90 -8.44
N LEU A 185 -20.49 -35.38 -7.79
CA LEU A 185 -20.52 -36.74 -7.25
C LEU A 185 -21.16 -37.71 -8.25
N ASP A 186 -20.42 -38.75 -8.61
CA ASP A 186 -20.99 -39.87 -9.35
C ASP A 186 -22.11 -40.55 -8.52
N PRO A 187 -23.18 -41.05 -9.17
CA PRO A 187 -24.34 -41.62 -8.50
C PRO A 187 -24.02 -42.74 -7.49
N GLU A 188 -23.02 -43.58 -7.80
CA GLU A 188 -22.57 -44.66 -6.92
C GLU A 188 -21.82 -44.15 -5.68
N ARG A 189 -20.98 -43.13 -5.84
CA ARG A 189 -20.19 -42.53 -4.76
C ARG A 189 -21.12 -41.79 -3.79
N ARG A 190 -22.12 -41.09 -4.32
CA ARG A 190 -23.19 -40.44 -3.56
C ARG A 190 -23.96 -41.43 -2.68
N ALA A 191 -24.40 -42.56 -3.24
CA ALA A 191 -25.17 -43.57 -2.49
C ALA A 191 -24.38 -44.15 -1.31
N ARG A 192 -23.08 -44.39 -1.50
CA ARG A 192 -22.19 -44.90 -0.43
C ARG A 192 -22.04 -43.90 0.72
N LEU A 193 -21.85 -42.62 0.42
CA LEU A 193 -21.69 -41.56 1.42
C LEU A 193 -23.00 -41.30 2.20
N ILE A 194 -24.15 -41.34 1.54
CA ILE A 194 -25.45 -41.20 2.21
C ILE A 194 -25.68 -42.37 3.20
N ALA A 195 -25.48 -43.61 2.76
CA ALA A 195 -25.61 -44.79 3.63
C ALA A 195 -24.65 -44.75 4.83
N GLN A 196 -23.45 -44.20 4.65
CA GLN A 196 -22.47 -44.02 5.73
C GLN A 196 -22.93 -42.98 6.77
N VAL A 197 -23.55 -41.89 6.33
CA VAL A 197 -24.07 -40.83 7.21
C VAL A 197 -25.32 -41.31 7.95
N GLU A 198 -26.18 -42.10 7.31
CA GLU A 198 -27.34 -42.75 7.91
C GLU A 198 -26.95 -43.77 8.99
N GLY A 199 -25.94 -44.60 8.71
CA GLY A 199 -25.45 -45.62 9.64
C GLY A 199 -24.68 -45.07 10.85
N ASN A 200 -24.39 -43.76 10.91
CA ASN A 200 -23.62 -43.17 12.00
C ASN A 200 -24.52 -42.70 13.16
N THR A 201 -24.73 -43.59 14.14
CA THR A 201 -25.53 -43.35 15.35
C THR A 201 -24.90 -42.37 16.35
N ARG A 202 -23.62 -42.01 16.18
CA ARG A 202 -22.91 -41.05 17.03
C ARG A 202 -23.16 -39.59 16.65
N MET A 203 -23.88 -39.35 15.55
CA MET A 203 -24.12 -38.03 14.98
C MET A 203 -25.53 -37.51 15.37
N PRO A 204 -25.69 -36.24 15.76
CA PRO A 204 -27.01 -35.65 16.03
C PRO A 204 -27.89 -35.65 14.77
N GLU A 205 -29.19 -35.94 14.93
CA GLU A 205 -30.13 -36.07 13.80
C GLU A 205 -30.21 -34.81 12.93
N GLN A 206 -30.19 -33.62 13.54
CA GLN A 206 -30.22 -32.36 12.80
C GLN A 206 -29.01 -32.18 11.87
N VAL A 207 -27.85 -32.72 12.25
CA VAL A 207 -26.62 -32.66 11.44
C VAL A 207 -26.69 -33.70 10.32
N ARG A 208 -27.18 -34.91 10.62
CA ARG A 208 -27.39 -35.99 9.66
C ARG A 208 -28.32 -35.55 8.52
N THR A 209 -29.47 -34.97 8.85
CA THR A 209 -30.44 -34.50 7.85
C THR A 209 -29.85 -33.43 6.95
N ARG A 210 -29.11 -32.46 7.51
CA ARG A 210 -28.43 -31.42 6.72
C ARG A 210 -27.40 -31.99 5.75
N LEU A 211 -26.59 -32.96 6.21
CA LEU A 211 -25.57 -33.59 5.37
C LEU A 211 -26.16 -34.45 4.26
N ILE A 212 -27.26 -35.18 4.53
CA ILE A 212 -27.97 -35.96 3.51
C ILE A 212 -28.54 -35.04 2.43
N THR A 213 -29.19 -33.93 2.82
CA THR A 213 -29.70 -32.93 1.87
C THR A 213 -28.59 -32.29 1.04
N GLN A 214 -27.41 -32.10 1.63
CA GLN A 214 -26.26 -31.54 0.92
C GLN A 214 -25.63 -32.57 -0.04
N LEU A 215 -25.53 -33.85 0.35
CA LEU A 215 -25.00 -34.93 -0.49
C LEU A 215 -25.98 -35.37 -1.60
N SER A 216 -27.27 -35.02 -1.48
CA SER A 216 -28.25 -35.27 -2.54
C SER A 216 -28.14 -34.28 -3.71
N GLN A 217 -27.34 -33.22 -3.59
CA GLN A 217 -27.07 -32.28 -4.68
C GLN A 217 -26.02 -32.87 -5.65
N ASP A 218 -26.07 -32.43 -6.92
CA ASP A 218 -25.16 -32.94 -7.97
C ASP A 218 -23.71 -32.53 -7.76
N SER A 219 -23.45 -31.48 -6.97
CA SER A 219 -22.11 -31.00 -6.65
C SER A 219 -22.00 -30.65 -5.18
N VAL A 220 -20.93 -31.08 -4.54
CA VAL A 220 -20.70 -30.91 -3.10
C VAL A 220 -19.31 -30.32 -2.87
N PRO A 221 -19.13 -29.41 -1.89
CA PRO A 221 -17.81 -28.86 -1.59
C PRO A 221 -16.80 -29.96 -1.27
N ALA A 222 -15.61 -29.91 -1.87
CA ALA A 222 -14.52 -30.88 -1.66
C ALA A 222 -14.21 -31.11 -0.16
N GLN A 223 -14.23 -30.04 0.65
CA GLN A 223 -13.98 -30.10 2.09
C GLN A 223 -15.04 -30.89 2.88
N THR A 224 -16.27 -31.02 2.37
CA THR A 224 -17.31 -31.85 2.99
C THR A 224 -17.09 -33.33 2.66
N LEU A 225 -16.61 -33.63 1.44
CA LEU A 225 -16.23 -34.98 1.04
C LEU A 225 -15.02 -35.49 1.82
N GLU A 226 -13.95 -34.69 1.89
CA GLU A 226 -12.73 -35.06 2.62
C GLU A 226 -12.99 -35.34 4.10
N ARG A 227 -13.89 -34.59 4.76
CA ARG A 227 -14.26 -34.85 6.16
C ARG A 227 -15.04 -36.15 6.37
N LEU A 228 -15.92 -36.50 5.42
CA LEU A 228 -16.67 -37.75 5.48
C LEU A 228 -15.80 -38.97 5.18
N GLU A 229 -14.84 -38.82 4.25
CA GLU A 229 -13.90 -39.86 3.86
C GLU A 229 -12.78 -40.06 4.90
N SER A 230 -12.21 -38.98 5.45
CA SER A 230 -11.23 -39.05 6.54
C SER A 230 -11.82 -39.59 7.85
N GLY A 231 -13.11 -39.34 8.11
CA GLY A 231 -13.86 -39.96 9.21
C GLY A 231 -14.09 -41.46 9.04
N ALA A 232 -14.04 -41.98 7.80
CA ALA A 232 -14.20 -43.40 7.48
C ALA A 232 -12.93 -44.22 7.77
N GLY A 233 -11.75 -43.61 7.58
CA GLY A 233 -10.44 -44.27 7.65
C GLY A 233 -10.02 -44.77 9.03
N ARG A 234 -10.76 -44.46 10.11
CA ARG A 234 -10.45 -44.91 11.49
C ARG A 234 -11.24 -46.15 11.94
N ARG A 235 -11.94 -46.84 11.03
CA ARG A 235 -12.70 -48.09 11.28
C ARG A 235 -12.10 -49.31 10.56
N GLY A 236 -10.78 -49.43 10.60
CA GLY A 236 -10.06 -50.62 10.15
C GLY A 236 -8.84 -50.85 11.04
N GLY A 237 -9.07 -51.49 12.18
CA GLY A 237 -8.07 -51.87 13.18
C GLY A 237 -8.74 -52.64 14.30
#